data_AF-A0A0E3Y596-F1
#
_entry.id   AF-A0A0E3Y596-F1
#
_cell.length_a   1.000
_cell.length_b   1.000
_cell.length_c   1.000
_cell.angle_alpha   90.00
_cell.angle_beta   90.00
_cell.angle_gamma   90.00
#
_symmetry.space_group_name_H-M   'P 1'
#
loop_
_entity.id
_entity.type
_entity.pdbx_description
1 polymer ?
#
loop_
_entity_poly.entity_id
_entity_poly.type
_entity_poly.pdbx_seq_one_letter_code
_entity_poly.pdbx_strand_id
1 'polypeptide(L)'
;MQKLLVFVVQMCLILSIQALTIEEKATVTKIGKKCIEETKVDVKLVEKGERGEFADDPKLKEFVFCFLKASDIINADGYPKPDEIKVRLANDAPVSEIDDVLSQCESKAATPVDRAADLWKCYWKKSPVHIPLQ
;
A
#
# COMPACT_ATOMS: atom_id res chain seq x y z
N MET A 1 36.96 14.93 19.06
CA MET A 1 36.81 13.89 18.02
C MET A 1 35.89 12.72 18.43
N GLN A 2 35.80 12.37 19.72
CA GLN A 2 34.92 11.28 20.19
C GLN A 2 33.41 11.57 20.13
N LYS A 3 32.99 12.84 20.25
CA LYS A 3 31.58 13.24 20.14
C LYS A 3 31.07 13.34 18.68
N LEU A 4 31.98 13.43 17.70
CA LEU A 4 31.63 13.51 16.27
C LEU A 4 31.39 12.11 15.66
N LEU A 5 32.12 11.09 16.14
CA LEU A 5 31.95 9.70 15.69
C LEU A 5 30.63 9.07 16.14
N VAL A 6 30.12 9.45 17.32
CA VAL A 6 28.87 8.92 17.87
C VAL A 6 27.64 9.39 17.06
N PHE A 7 27.69 10.62 16.52
CA PHE A 7 26.59 11.14 15.70
C PHE A 7 26.55 10.53 14.29
N VAL A 8 27.69 10.17 13.72
CA VAL A 8 27.76 9.61 12.35
C VAL A 8 27.30 8.15 12.32
N VAL A 9 27.52 7.38 13.39
CA VAL A 9 27.04 5.98 13.48
C VAL A 9 25.52 5.91 13.66
N GLN A 10 24.90 6.93 14.27
CA GLN A 10 23.45 6.96 14.48
C GLN A 10 22.64 7.29 13.20
N MET A 11 23.30 7.76 12.13
CA MET A 11 22.63 8.13 10.87
C MET A 11 22.60 6.99 9.83
N CYS A 12 23.24 5.84 10.10
CA CYS A 12 23.31 4.69 9.17
C CYS A 12 22.28 3.57 9.41
N LEU A 13 21.27 3.78 10.27
CA LEU A 13 20.35 2.71 10.72
C LEU A 13 18.87 2.94 10.41
N ILE A 14 18.52 3.58 9.30
CA ILE A 14 17.14 3.53 8.80
C ILE A 14 17.13 3.32 7.28
N LEU A 15 17.60 2.15 6.86
CA LEU A 15 17.09 1.51 5.66
C LEU A 15 16.31 0.29 6.12
N SER A 16 15.14 0.51 6.73
CA SER A 16 14.15 -0.54 6.91
C SER A 16 13.56 -0.87 5.54
N ILE A 17 14.32 -1.64 4.75
CA ILE A 17 13.74 -2.42 3.65
C ILE A 17 12.91 -3.48 4.35
N GLN A 18 11.63 -3.19 4.55
CA GLN A 18 10.65 -4.17 4.98
C GLN A 18 10.58 -5.23 3.88
N ALA A 19 11.28 -6.34 4.12
CA ALA A 19 11.28 -7.46 3.21
C ALA A 19 10.04 -8.29 3.51
N LEU A 20 9.03 -8.19 2.65
CA LEU A 20 7.97 -9.20 2.56
C LEU A 20 8.61 -10.60 2.58
N THR A 21 8.00 -11.54 3.31
CA THR A 21 8.46 -12.93 3.26
C THR A 21 8.36 -13.44 1.82
N ILE A 22 9.15 -14.48 1.48
CA ILE A 22 9.16 -15.05 0.12
C ILE A 22 7.75 -15.48 -0.31
N GLU A 23 6.96 -16.02 0.63
CA GLU A 23 5.59 -16.47 0.39
C GLU A 23 4.62 -15.29 0.18
N GLU A 24 4.72 -14.24 0.98
CA GLU A 24 3.92 -13.02 0.80
C GLU A 24 4.24 -12.34 -0.52
N LYS A 25 5.52 -12.26 -0.89
CA LYS A 25 5.96 -11.68 -2.17
C LYS A 25 5.42 -12.46 -3.36
N ALA A 26 5.41 -13.80 -3.29
CA ALA A 26 4.85 -14.64 -4.34
C ALA A 26 3.33 -14.45 -4.47
N THR A 27 2.64 -14.29 -3.33
CA THR A 27 1.20 -14.05 -3.28
C THR A 27 0.83 -12.69 -3.87
N VAL A 28 1.53 -11.62 -3.43
CA VAL A 28 1.41 -10.27 -4.00
C VAL A 28 1.58 -10.34 -5.51
N THR A 29 2.71 -10.86 -5.99
CA THR A 29 3.03 -10.98 -7.43
C THR A 29 1.94 -11.72 -8.23
N LYS A 30 1.34 -12.76 -7.64
CA LYS A 30 0.27 -13.52 -8.29
C LYS A 30 -1.00 -12.68 -8.42
N ILE A 31 -1.35 -11.93 -7.37
CA ILE A 31 -2.51 -11.04 -7.36
C ILE A 31 -2.30 -9.90 -8.34
N GLY A 32 -1.13 -9.24 -8.34
CA GLY A 32 -0.82 -8.15 -9.27
C GLY A 32 -0.95 -8.57 -10.72
N LYS A 33 -0.32 -9.68 -11.12
CA LYS A 33 -0.46 -10.25 -12.48
C LYS A 33 -1.91 -10.52 -12.86
N LYS A 34 -2.67 -11.17 -11.97
CA LYS A 34 -4.09 -11.45 -12.19
C LYS A 34 -4.88 -10.16 -12.42
N CYS A 35 -4.67 -9.15 -11.59
CA CYS A 35 -5.38 -7.88 -11.69
C CYS A 35 -4.98 -7.07 -12.93
N ILE A 36 -3.72 -7.14 -13.37
CA ILE A 36 -3.29 -6.59 -14.67
C ILE A 36 -4.06 -7.28 -15.81
N GLU A 37 -4.15 -8.61 -15.78
CA GLU A 37 -4.86 -9.37 -16.79
C GLU A 37 -6.37 -9.10 -16.80
N GLU A 38 -7.02 -8.93 -15.65
CA GLU A 38 -8.46 -8.67 -15.56
C GLU A 38 -8.82 -7.24 -15.99
N THR A 39 -8.05 -6.25 -15.53
CA THR A 39 -8.39 -4.83 -15.73
C THR A 39 -7.82 -4.26 -17.03
N LYS A 40 -6.80 -4.90 -17.59
CA LYS A 40 -6.04 -4.42 -18.76
C LYS A 40 -5.40 -3.05 -18.52
N VAL A 41 -5.05 -2.74 -17.27
CA VAL A 41 -4.30 -1.52 -16.92
C VAL A 41 -2.96 -1.47 -17.67
N ASP A 42 -2.54 -0.27 -18.06
CA ASP A 42 -1.17 -0.05 -18.54
C ASP A 42 -0.19 -0.25 -17.38
N VAL A 43 0.70 -1.23 -17.51
CA VAL A 43 1.71 -1.58 -16.51
C VAL A 43 2.57 -0.37 -16.14
N LYS A 44 2.82 0.55 -17.08
CA LYS A 44 3.58 1.79 -16.79
C LYS A 44 2.87 2.70 -15.79
N LEU A 45 1.53 2.68 -15.75
CA LEU A 45 0.75 3.43 -14.76
C LEU A 45 0.84 2.77 -13.38
N VAL A 46 0.89 1.43 -13.32
CA VAL A 46 1.11 0.68 -12.07
C VAL A 46 2.51 0.99 -11.52
N GLU A 47 3.55 0.88 -12.34
CA GLU A 47 4.93 1.19 -11.97
C GLU A 47 5.12 2.65 -11.49
N LYS A 48 4.39 3.59 -12.10
CA LYS A 48 4.35 4.99 -11.63
C LYS A 48 3.67 5.12 -10.26
N GLY A 49 2.56 4.41 -10.06
CA GLY A 49 1.86 4.36 -8.78
C GLY A 49 2.73 3.83 -7.63
N GLU A 50 3.63 2.88 -7.89
CA GLU A 50 4.61 2.40 -6.89
C GLU A 50 5.54 3.50 -6.37
N ARG A 51 5.74 4.57 -7.15
CA ARG A 51 6.53 5.75 -6.78
C ARG A 51 5.67 6.93 -6.29
N GLY A 52 4.37 6.71 -6.07
CA GLY A 52 3.43 7.73 -5.65
C GLY A 52 2.92 8.64 -6.78
N GLU A 53 3.27 8.32 -8.04
CA GLU A 53 2.81 9.06 -9.22
C GLU A 53 1.48 8.47 -9.72
N PHE A 54 0.37 8.80 -9.06
CA PHE A 54 -0.95 8.26 -9.41
C PHE A 54 -1.63 9.03 -10.53
N ALA A 55 -1.71 8.42 -11.72
CA ALA A 55 -2.53 8.95 -12.81
C ALA A 55 -4.02 8.88 -12.46
N ASP A 56 -4.81 9.82 -13.00
CA ASP A 56 -6.27 9.72 -12.98
C ASP A 56 -6.73 8.88 -14.17
N ASP A 57 -6.59 7.56 -14.04
CA ASP A 57 -6.92 6.58 -15.05
C ASP A 57 -7.94 5.56 -14.51
N PRO A 58 -9.08 5.31 -15.19
CA PRO A 58 -10.09 4.37 -14.73
C PRO A 58 -9.56 2.94 -14.55
N LYS A 59 -8.67 2.46 -15.43
CA LYS A 59 -8.10 1.11 -15.35
C LYS A 59 -7.12 0.98 -14.21
N LEU A 60 -6.38 2.04 -13.90
CA LEU A 60 -5.55 2.08 -12.71
C LEU A 60 -6.38 2.00 -11.42
N LYS A 61 -7.53 2.68 -11.35
CA LYS A 61 -8.44 2.57 -10.20
C LYS A 61 -9.04 1.17 -10.08
N GLU A 62 -9.49 0.59 -11.20
CA GLU A 62 -9.98 -0.80 -11.24
C GLU A 62 -8.89 -1.78 -10.77
N PHE A 63 -7.63 -1.57 -11.18
CA PHE A 63 -6.49 -2.38 -10.76
C PHE A 63 -6.28 -2.32 -9.24
N VAL A 64 -6.26 -1.12 -8.66
CA VAL A 64 -6.14 -0.93 -7.20
C VAL A 64 -7.29 -1.62 -6.47
N PHE A 65 -8.53 -1.45 -6.93
CA PHE A 65 -9.68 -2.13 -6.35
C PHE A 65 -9.55 -3.66 -6.41
N CYS A 66 -9.19 -4.20 -7.58
CA CYS A 66 -8.96 -5.63 -7.76
C CYS A 66 -7.91 -6.15 -6.77
N PHE A 67 -6.76 -5.49 -6.69
CA PHE A 67 -5.64 -5.93 -5.86
C PHE A 67 -6.01 -5.92 -4.38
N LEU A 68 -6.53 -4.79 -3.89
CA LEU A 68 -6.86 -4.63 -2.47
C LEU A 68 -7.97 -5.61 -2.05
N LYS A 69 -8.94 -5.86 -2.92
CA LYS A 69 -10.01 -6.84 -2.67
C LYS A 69 -9.47 -8.27 -2.66
N ALA A 70 -8.63 -8.63 -3.63
CA ALA A 70 -8.03 -9.97 -3.70
C ALA A 70 -7.03 -10.24 -2.56
N SER A 71 -6.45 -9.18 -1.98
CA SER A 71 -5.59 -9.23 -0.80
C SER A 71 -6.36 -9.16 0.51
N ASP A 72 -7.70 -9.16 0.46
CA ASP A 72 -8.59 -9.03 1.61
C ASP A 72 -8.37 -7.78 2.48
N ILE A 73 -7.86 -6.70 1.88
CA ILE A 73 -7.67 -5.40 2.54
C ILE A 73 -8.97 -4.59 2.56
N ILE A 74 -9.81 -4.77 1.54
CA ILE A 74 -11.11 -4.13 1.41
C ILE A 74 -12.22 -5.16 1.21
N ASN A 75 -13.45 -4.79 1.54
CA ASN A 75 -14.65 -5.56 1.20
C ASN A 75 -15.14 -5.27 -0.24
N ALA A 76 -16.24 -5.90 -0.66
CA ALA A 76 -16.81 -5.72 -2.00
C ALA A 76 -17.29 -4.29 -2.29
N ASP A 77 -17.61 -3.52 -1.25
CA ASP A 77 -18.03 -2.12 -1.33
C ASP A 77 -16.84 -1.14 -1.30
N GLY A 78 -15.61 -1.65 -1.26
CA GLY A 78 -14.40 -0.81 -1.27
C GLY A 78 -14.03 -0.20 0.08
N TYR A 79 -14.67 -0.63 1.18
CA TYR A 79 -14.31 -0.19 2.52
C TYR A 79 -13.17 -1.04 3.09
N PRO A 80 -12.23 -0.43 3.84
CA PRO A 80 -11.15 -1.16 4.50
C PRO A 80 -11.67 -2.19 5.50
N LYS A 81 -10.90 -3.25 5.69
CA LYS A 81 -11.05 -4.25 6.77
C LYS A 81 -9.97 -4.01 7.82
N PRO A 82 -10.23 -3.19 8.87
CA PRO A 82 -9.18 -2.73 9.78
C PRO A 82 -8.41 -3.85 10.47
N ASP A 83 -9.11 -4.91 10.90
CA ASP A 83 -8.48 -6.03 11.60
C ASP A 83 -7.50 -6.79 10.68
N GLU A 84 -7.89 -7.05 9.42
CA GLU A 84 -7.02 -7.69 8.44
C GLU A 84 -5.78 -6.85 8.11
N ILE A 85 -5.96 -5.53 7.99
CA ILE A 85 -4.86 -4.59 7.75
C ILE A 85 -3.88 -4.59 8.93
N LYS A 86 -4.40 -4.56 10.17
CA LYS A 86 -3.56 -4.62 11.38
C LYS A 86 -2.77 -5.92 11.47
N VAL A 87 -3.41 -7.06 11.19
CA VAL A 87 -2.72 -8.36 11.20
C VAL A 87 -1.59 -8.37 10.18
N ARG A 88 -1.81 -7.84 8.97
CA ARG A 88 -0.81 -7.81 7.89
C ARG A 88 0.35 -6.86 8.17
N LEU A 89 0.07 -5.70 8.78
CA LEU A 89 1.07 -4.65 9.01
C LEU A 89 1.67 -4.66 10.43
N ALA A 90 1.28 -5.61 11.29
CA ALA A 90 1.73 -5.66 12.69
C ALA A 90 3.26 -5.72 12.86
N ASN A 91 3.97 -6.26 11.87
CA ASN A 91 5.43 -6.32 11.86
C ASN A 91 6.09 -5.05 11.27
N ASP A 92 5.31 -4.23 10.55
CA ASP A 92 5.81 -3.10 9.78
C ASP A 92 5.51 -1.76 10.44
N ALA A 93 4.43 -1.65 11.20
CA ALA A 93 4.03 -0.43 11.90
C ALA A 93 3.27 -0.73 13.21
N PRO A 94 3.37 0.15 14.22
CA PRO A 94 2.51 0.08 15.41
C PRO A 94 1.03 0.14 15.05
N VAL A 95 0.20 -0.64 15.74
CA VAL A 95 -1.27 -0.64 15.55
C VAL A 95 -1.87 0.77 15.64
N SER A 96 -1.35 1.62 16.53
CA SER A 96 -1.80 3.01 16.67
C SER A 96 -1.53 3.86 15.42
N GLU A 97 -0.42 3.63 14.72
CA GLU A 97 -0.11 4.34 13.47
C GLU A 97 -0.99 3.83 12.32
N ILE A 98 -1.25 2.52 12.28
CA ILE A 98 -2.19 1.92 11.32
C ILE A 98 -3.60 2.51 11.52
N ASP A 99 -4.06 2.59 12.76
CA ASP A 99 -5.36 3.20 13.10
C ASP A 99 -5.43 4.67 12.72
N ASP A 100 -4.37 5.44 12.99
CA ASP A 100 -4.30 6.85 12.61
C ASP A 100 -4.41 7.03 11.08
N VAL A 101 -3.66 6.26 10.30
CA VAL A 101 -3.74 6.29 8.82
C VAL A 101 -5.14 5.90 8.33
N LEU A 102 -5.73 4.83 8.87
CA LEU A 102 -7.08 4.41 8.47
C LEU A 102 -8.13 5.49 8.74
N SER A 103 -8.04 6.16 9.90
CA SER A 103 -8.95 7.26 10.25
C SER A 103 -8.79 8.48 9.34
N GLN A 104 -7.55 8.80 8.94
CA GLN A 104 -7.26 9.92 8.04
C GLN A 104 -7.61 9.63 6.57
N CYS A 105 -7.75 8.35 6.21
CA CYS A 105 -7.96 7.89 4.84
C CYS A 105 -9.36 7.38 4.54
N GLU A 106 -10.35 7.75 5.36
CA GLU A 106 -11.75 7.51 5.06
C GLU A 106 -12.17 8.19 3.75
N SER A 107 -12.57 7.40 2.75
CA SER A 107 -13.07 7.92 1.48
C SER A 107 -14.56 8.26 1.55
N LYS A 108 -14.94 9.40 0.98
CA LYS A 108 -16.33 9.82 0.75
C LYS A 108 -16.83 9.46 -0.64
N ALA A 109 -16.07 8.69 -1.41
CA ALA A 109 -16.42 8.36 -2.78
C ALA A 109 -17.68 7.49 -2.85
N ALA A 110 -18.43 7.67 -3.93
CA ALA A 110 -19.71 6.99 -4.14
C ALA A 110 -19.54 5.55 -4.64
N THR A 111 -18.46 5.26 -5.37
CA THR A 111 -18.24 3.94 -5.97
C THR A 111 -17.20 3.14 -5.18
N PRO A 112 -17.33 1.80 -5.11
CA PRO A 112 -16.32 0.94 -4.49
C PRO A 112 -14.91 1.12 -5.07
N VAL A 113 -14.82 1.30 -6.39
CA VAL A 113 -13.56 1.48 -7.11
C VAL A 113 -12.88 2.79 -6.72
N ASP A 114 -13.64 3.89 -6.67
CA ASP A 114 -13.10 5.19 -6.26
C ASP A 114 -12.70 5.18 -4.77
N ARG A 115 -13.46 4.52 -3.89
CA ARG A 115 -13.10 4.38 -2.47
C ARG A 115 -11.75 3.68 -2.29
N ALA A 116 -11.55 2.57 -3.00
CA ALA A 116 -10.30 1.82 -2.94
C ALA A 116 -9.12 2.64 -3.48
N ALA A 117 -9.33 3.35 -4.59
CA ALA A 117 -8.31 4.22 -5.18
C ALA A 117 -7.95 5.39 -4.25
N ASP A 118 -8.94 6.03 -3.62
CA ASP A 118 -8.74 7.10 -2.65
C ASP A 118 -7.99 6.61 -1.41
N LEU A 119 -8.41 5.47 -0.86
CA LEU A 119 -7.75 4.83 0.27
C LEU A 119 -6.27 4.58 -0.04
N TRP A 120 -5.97 4.00 -1.21
CA TRP A 120 -4.59 3.70 -1.60
C TRP A 120 -3.73 4.96 -1.75
N LYS A 121 -4.24 5.97 -2.45
CA LYS A 121 -3.55 7.26 -2.62
C LYS A 121 -3.29 7.93 -1.28
N CYS A 122 -4.27 7.90 -0.38
CA CYS A 122 -4.14 8.48 0.95
C CYS A 122 -3.13 7.71 1.81
N TYR A 123 -3.20 6.37 1.82
CA TYR A 123 -2.22 5.51 2.49
C TYR A 123 -0.80 5.84 2.05
N TRP A 124 -0.54 5.91 0.75
CA TRP A 124 0.79 6.23 0.23
C TRP A 124 1.28 7.60 0.70
N LYS A 125 0.39 8.60 0.78
CA LYS A 125 0.72 9.96 1.25
C LYS A 125 0.98 10.03 2.77
N LYS A 126 0.30 9.19 3.56
CA LYS A 126 0.24 9.32 5.03
C LYS A 126 1.10 8.31 5.76
N SER A 127 1.36 7.16 5.16
CA SER A 127 2.20 6.11 5.72
C SER A 127 3.66 6.30 5.31
N PRO A 128 4.63 6.13 6.23
CA PRO A 128 6.04 6.01 5.88
C PRO A 128 6.38 4.62 5.30
N VAL A 129 5.45 3.66 5.42
CA VAL A 129 5.53 2.31 4.87
C VAL A 129 4.77 2.24 3.56
N HIS A 130 5.43 1.78 2.50
CA HIS A 130 4.82 1.58 1.18
C HIS A 130 4.99 0.14 0.73
N ILE A 131 3.86 -0.52 0.46
CA ILE A 131 3.84 -1.90 -0.03
C ILE A 131 3.54 -1.86 -1.53
N PRO A 132 4.38 -2.45 -2.39
CA PRO A 132 4.14 -2.45 -3.83
C PRO A 132 2.96 -3.38 -4.18
N LEU A 133 2.15 -2.99 -5.18
CA LEU A 133 1.03 -3.78 -5.72
C LEU A 133 1.48 -4.65 -6.91
N GLN A 134 2.61 -5.34 -6.80
CA GLN A 134 3.23 -6.11 -7.89
C GLN A 134 2.58 -7.46 -8.13
#